data_AF-A0A953IPU5-F1
#
_entry.id   AF-A0A953IPU5-F1
#
_cell.length_a   1.000
_cell.length_b   1.000
_cell.length_c   1.000
_cell.angle_alpha   90.00
_cell.angle_beta   90.00
_cell.angle_gamma   90.00
#
_symmetry.space_group_name_H-M   'P 1'
#
loop_
_entity.id
_entity.type
_entity.pdbx_description
1 polymer ?
#
loop_
_entity_poly.entity_id
_entity_poly.type
_entity_poly.pdbx_seq_one_letter_code
_entity_poly.pdbx_strand_id
1 'polypeptide(L)'
;MTMFAINNSDAVTTLTLSHPPVNAISEKWVRAFEAKLDELAGGSPCTVLHIRSDQKVFCAGADLKEVRERMDMADGPDRMYAYV
;
A
#
# COMPACT_ATOMS: atom_id res chain seq x y z
N MET A 1 -4.08 14.07 -4.28
CA MET A 1 -3.93 13.60 -2.88
C MET A 1 -2.92 12.46 -2.87
N THR A 2 -2.05 12.40 -1.86
CA THR A 2 -1.03 11.34 -1.71
C THR A 2 -1.66 10.06 -1.15
N MET A 3 -1.21 8.90 -1.65
CA MET A 3 -1.73 7.57 -1.29
C MET A 3 -1.37 7.14 0.14
N PHE A 4 -0.31 7.71 0.69
CA PHE A 4 0.16 7.51 2.06
C PHE A 4 0.51 8.86 2.68
N ALA A 5 0.11 9.07 3.93
CA ALA A 5 0.46 10.26 4.71
C ALA A 5 1.22 9.86 5.98
N ILE A 6 2.28 10.58 6.32
CA ILE A 6 3.11 10.33 7.50
C ILE A 6 2.85 11.40 8.55
N ASN A 7 2.71 10.99 9.80
CA ASN A 7 2.75 11.86 10.96
C ASN A 7 3.68 11.28 12.02
N ASN A 8 4.63 12.07 12.53
CA ASN A 8 5.58 11.64 13.55
C ASN A 8 5.21 12.26 14.90
N SER A 9 5.12 11.44 15.94
CA SER A 9 4.89 11.87 17.32
C SER A 9 5.75 11.03 18.26
N ASP A 10 6.73 11.68 18.88
CA ASP A 10 7.74 11.02 19.72
C ASP A 10 8.36 9.80 19.02
N ALA A 11 8.28 8.62 19.65
CA ALA A 11 8.82 7.37 19.13
C ALA A 11 7.87 6.62 18.16
N VAL A 12 6.73 7.23 17.82
CA VAL A 12 5.69 6.62 16.97
C VAL A 12 5.57 7.37 15.65
N THR A 13 5.83 6.66 14.55
CA THR A 13 5.47 7.10 13.20
C THR A 13 4.10 6.52 12.84
N THR A 14 3.15 7.39 12.50
CA THR A 14 1.85 6.98 11.95
C THR A 14 1.87 7.08 10.43
N LEU A 15 1.65 5.97 9.75
CA LEU A 15 1.44 5.89 8.30
C LEU A 15 -0.06 5.69 8.02
N THR A 16 -0.70 6.70 7.45
CA THR A 16 -2.12 6.65 7.07
C THR A 16 -2.26 6.22 5.61
N LEU A 17 -2.99 5.13 5.38
CA LEU A 17 -3.46 4.67 4.08
C LEU A 17 -4.58 5.59 3.59
N SER A 18 -4.39 6.23 2.43
CA SER A 18 -5.25 7.28 1.87
C SER A 18 -5.57 7.03 0.40
N HIS A 19 -6.10 5.85 0.10
CA HIS A 19 -6.50 5.42 -1.23
C HIS A 19 -8.00 5.04 -1.27
N PRO A 20 -8.89 6.02 -1.50
CA PRO A 20 -10.32 5.76 -1.52
C PRO A 20 -10.72 4.81 -2.66
N PRO A 21 -11.83 4.06 -2.48
CA PRO A 21 -12.75 4.10 -1.34
C PRO A 21 -12.37 3.15 -0.18
N VAL A 22 -11.43 2.23 -0.40
CA VAL A 22 -11.23 1.07 0.48
C VAL A 22 -9.77 0.62 0.59
N ASN A 23 -8.81 1.44 0.16
CA ASN A 23 -7.40 1.12 0.06
C ASN A 23 -7.11 -0.20 -0.68
N ALA A 24 -7.68 -0.36 -1.89
CA ALA A 24 -7.39 -1.53 -2.72
C ALA A 24 -5.89 -1.62 -3.06
N ILE A 25 -5.34 -2.83 -3.00
CA ILE A 25 -3.93 -3.12 -3.26
C ILE A 25 -3.75 -3.35 -4.75
N SER A 26 -3.34 -2.28 -5.44
CA SER A 26 -2.86 -2.30 -6.83
C SER A 26 -1.34 -2.45 -6.88
N GLU A 27 -0.78 -2.72 -8.06
CA GLU A 27 0.67 -2.69 -8.28
C GLU A 27 1.27 -1.32 -7.91
N LYS A 28 0.59 -0.24 -8.31
CA LYS A 28 1.00 1.13 -7.93
C LYS A 28 1.01 1.32 -6.42
N TRP A 29 0.05 0.74 -5.72
CA TRP A 29 -0.02 0.79 -4.26
C TRP A 29 1.17 0.08 -3.61
N VAL A 30 1.52 -1.13 -4.07
CA VAL A 30 2.65 -1.90 -3.55
C VAL A 30 3.95 -1.12 -3.73
N ARG A 31 4.24 -0.63 -4.93
CA ARG A 31 5.47 0.15 -5.20
C ARG A 31 5.55 1.41 -4.35
N ALA A 32 4.43 2.10 -4.16
CA ALA A 32 4.39 3.31 -3.34
C ALA A 32 4.52 3.01 -1.84
N PHE A 33 4.03 1.86 -1.38
CA PHE A 33 4.19 1.40 0.00
C PHE A 33 5.65 1.02 0.30
N GLU A 34 6.29 0.25 -0.59
CA GLU A 34 7.72 -0.10 -0.50
C GLU A 34 8.59 1.15 -0.41
N ALA A 35 8.41 2.10 -1.32
CA ALA A 35 9.14 3.36 -1.30
C ALA A 35 8.97 4.15 0.01
N LYS A 36 7.78 4.05 0.63
CA LYS A 36 7.54 4.68 1.94
C LYS A 36 8.21 3.95 3.09
N LEU A 37 8.27 2.62 3.05
CA LEU A 37 9.02 1.85 4.04
C LEU A 37 10.52 2.13 3.93
N ASP A 38 11.07 2.23 2.71
CA ASP A 38 12.47 2.59 2.48
C ASP A 38 12.80 3.98 3.02
N GLU A 39 11.93 4.96 2.79
CA GLU A 39 12.08 6.32 3.35
C GLU A 39 12.08 6.31 4.88
N LEU A 40 11.19 5.52 5.50
CA LEU A 40 11.13 5.38 6.96
C LEU A 40 12.36 4.67 7.53
N ALA A 41 12.88 3.67 6.82
CA ALA A 41 14.09 2.94 7.22
C ALA A 41 15.35 3.81 7.16
N GLY A 42 15.41 4.74 6.19
CA GLY A 42 16.51 5.71 6.07
C GLY A 42 16.36 6.97 6.95
N GLY A 43 15.22 7.12 7.63
CA GLY A 43 14.86 8.32 8.38
C GLY A 43 15.28 8.33 9.85
N SER A 44 14.63 9.20 10.63
CA SER A 44 14.81 9.25 12.07
C SER A 44 14.34 7.96 12.75
N PRO A 45 14.97 7.53 13.86
CA PRO A 45 14.63 6.29 14.54
C PRO A 45 13.15 6.30 14.97
N CYS A 46 12.40 5.34 14.44
CA CYS A 46 11.02 5.04 14.81
C CYS A 46 11.01 3.75 15.62
N THR A 47 10.44 3.78 16.84
CA THR A 47 10.30 2.58 17.67
C THR A 47 9.03 1.80 17.30
N VAL A 48 7.95 2.52 16.94
CA VAL A 48 6.67 1.91 16.60
C VAL A 48 6.13 2.53 15.31
N LEU A 49 5.92 1.69 14.29
CA LEU A 49 5.17 2.07 13.10
C LEU A 49 3.68 1.73 13.29
N HIS A 50 2.85 2.75 13.43
CA HIS A 50 1.40 2.63 13.48
C HIS A 50 0.81 2.82 12.08
N ILE A 51 0.28 1.75 11.50
CA ILE A 51 -0.39 1.81 10.20
C ILE A 51 -1.91 1.89 10.41
N ARG A 52 -2.55 2.91 9.84
CA ARG A 52 -4.00 3.12 9.94
C ARG A 52 -4.61 3.57 8.62
N SER A 53 -5.94 3.61 8.55
CA SER A 53 -6.67 4.07 7.37
C SER A 53 -7.46 5.34 7.66
N ASP A 54 -7.62 6.20 6.65
CA ASP A 54 -8.60 7.29 6.65
C ASP A 54 -9.92 6.92 5.93
N GLN A 55 -10.04 5.68 5.48
CA GLN A 55 -11.24 5.11 4.87
C GLN A 55 -12.10 4.37 5.91
N LYS A 56 -13.33 3.98 5.53
CA LYS A 56 -14.25 3.20 6.39
C LYS A 56 -13.69 1.84 6.81
N VAL A 57 -12.77 1.28 6.01
CA VAL A 57 -12.08 0.02 6.26
C VAL A 57 -10.58 0.24 6.24
N PHE A 58 -9.81 -0.67 6.84
CA PHE A 58 -8.35 -0.63 6.76
C PHE A 58 -7.87 -0.79 5.31
N CYS A 59 -8.20 -1.93 4.70
CA CYS A 59 -7.89 -2.30 3.32
C CYS A 59 -8.87 -3.41 2.91
N ALA A 60 -9.49 -3.31 1.73
CA ALA A 60 -10.39 -4.34 1.21
C ALA A 60 -9.71 -5.44 0.38
N GLY A 61 -8.37 -5.48 0.36
CA GLY A 61 -7.58 -6.48 -0.36
C GLY A 61 -7.18 -6.02 -1.76
N ALA A 62 -6.94 -6.99 -2.65
CA ALA A 62 -6.46 -6.75 -4.01
C ALA A 62 -7.39 -5.86 -4.84
N ASP A 63 -6.82 -5.07 -5.74
CA ASP A 63 -7.59 -4.34 -6.75
C ASP A 63 -8.15 -5.34 -7.78
N LEU A 64 -9.44 -5.65 -7.66
CA LEU A 64 -10.12 -6.61 -8.53
C LEU A 64 -10.16 -6.17 -9.99
N LYS A 65 -10.02 -4.88 -10.28
CA LYS A 65 -9.94 -4.40 -11.67
C LYS A 65 -8.61 -4.83 -12.28
N GLU A 66 -7.50 -4.60 -11.58
CA GLU A 66 -6.18 -5.06 -12.04
C GLU A 66 -6.09 -6.59 -12.10
N VAL A 67 -6.67 -7.30 -11.12
CA VAL A 67 -6.74 -8.77 -11.15
C VAL A 67 -7.49 -9.24 -12.39
N ARG A 68 -8.64 -8.65 -12.71
CA ARG A 68 -9.41 -9.01 -13.91
C ARG A 68 -8.65 -8.70 -15.19
N GLU A 69 -8.06 -7.52 -15.29
CA GLU A 69 -7.25 -7.12 -16.46
C GLU A 69 -6.12 -8.12 -16.72
N ARG A 70 -5.46 -8.61 -15.65
CA ARG A 70 -4.42 -9.66 -15.76
C ARG A 70 -5.00 -11.01 -16.20
N MET A 71 -6.15 -11.42 -15.67
CA MET A 71 -6.80 -12.68 -16.04
C MET A 71 -7.23 -12.73 -17.51
N ASP A 72 -7.60 -11.59 -18.08
CA ASP A 72 -8.01 -11.47 -19.48
C ASP A 72 -6.81 -11.47 -20.47
N MET A 73 -5.56 -11.44 -19.97
CA MET A 73 -4.35 -11.52 -20.80
C MET A 73 -3.98 -12.97 -21.14
N ALA A 74 -3.42 -13.18 -22.33
CA ALA A 74 -3.01 -14.50 -22.81
C ALA A 74 -1.92 -15.17 -21.93
N ASP A 75 -1.10 -14.38 -21.24
CA ASP A 75 -0.07 -14.80 -20.27
C ASP A 75 -0.48 -14.48 -18.81
N GLY A 76 -1.77 -14.28 -18.55
CA GLY A 76 -2.33 -13.86 -17.27
C GLY A 76 -1.91 -14.70 -16.05
N PRO A 77 -1.95 -16.05 -16.12
CA PRO A 77 -1.51 -16.91 -15.03
C PRO A 77 -0.04 -16.69 -14.65
N ASP A 78 0.85 -16.65 -15.64
CA ASP A 78 2.30 -16.50 -15.41
C ASP A 78 2.64 -15.14 -14.78
N ARG A 79 1.95 -14.08 -15.20
CA ARG A 79 2.12 -12.75 -14.60
C ARG A 79 1.56 -12.63 -13.20
N MET A 80 0.53 -13.42 -12.84
CA MET A 80 0.01 -13.43 -11.48
C MET A 80 1.03 -14.02 -10.50
N TYR A 81 1.73 -15.10 -10.89
CA TYR A 81 2.75 -15.74 -10.05
C TYR A 81 4.01 -14.90 -9.87
N ALA A 82 4.35 -14.02 -10.82
CA ALA A 82 5.51 -13.14 -10.71
C ALA A 82 5.43 -12.13 -9.54
N TYR A 83 4.27 -11.99 -8.90
CA TYR A 83 4.01 -11.07 -7.80
C TYR A 83 3.83 -11.76 -6.43
N VAL A 84 4.09 -13.07 -6.33
CA VAL A 84 3.97 -13.86 -5.08
C VAL A 84 5.33 -14.29 -4.57
#